data_AF-A0A2D4TDQ5-F1
#
_entry.id   AF-A0A2D4TDQ5-F1
#
_cell.length_a   1.000
_cell.length_b   1.000
_cell.length_c   1.000
_cell.angle_alpha   90.00
_cell.angle_beta   90.00
_cell.angle_gamma   90.00
#
_symmetry.space_group_name_H-M   'P 1'
#
loop_
_entity.id
_entity.type
_entity.pdbx_description
1 polymer ?
#
loop_
_entity_poly.entity_id
_entity_poly.type
_entity_poly.pdbx_seq_one_letter_code
_entity_poly.pdbx_strand_id
1 'polypeptide(L)'
;MLTLCLIGSAQSAFAQGADALRMEVERLSEAYRAGEAGPLRNMTEIVTVYGAHHYQFLWFADGPLAALRTDLAKEIARSSEHGLPLDRYHYAEITSGTVPEPMLELLFTDAFLSQVQDRYRGAVEEMDDEWYLERESIDPVTVLHALLEEGGNLESVLHALWPQTPEYWALVEKRATLAAADDTNSETVEAGPALKRGATGARVEQLQARLMGPGAHSGTFDEALQQSVATFQRAAGLEADGIVGAATLQVLNATRFSWIERLDANLERWRWLPRDTPSTYIRVNIAAFQMRVIENNSEALAMDIIVGRPYRETPIFTEEMQYLVFFPYWNVPYSIAVKDKLPLLRQDPAPLAAAGYEARLAGS
;
A
#
# COMPACT_ATOMS: atom_id res chain seq x y z
N MET A 1 -39.15 -48.73 -7.36
CA MET A 1 -38.76 -48.57 -5.94
C MET A 1 -37.26 -48.33 -5.74
N LEU A 2 -36.49 -47.92 -6.76
CA LEU A 2 -35.07 -47.56 -6.65
C LEU A 2 -34.83 -46.04 -6.69
N THR A 3 -35.77 -45.26 -7.23
CA THR A 3 -35.65 -43.79 -7.38
C THR A 3 -35.94 -43.01 -6.09
N LEU A 4 -36.67 -43.58 -5.12
CA LEU A 4 -36.96 -42.91 -3.84
C LEU A 4 -35.84 -43.04 -2.78
N CYS A 5 -34.96 -44.06 -2.89
CA CYS A 5 -33.89 -44.29 -1.91
C CYS A 5 -32.72 -43.31 -2.11
N LEU A 6 -32.39 -42.96 -3.36
CA LEU A 6 -31.30 -42.02 -3.68
C LEU A 6 -31.60 -40.57 -3.25
N ILE A 7 -32.88 -40.16 -3.28
CA ILE A 7 -33.30 -38.82 -2.87
C ILE A 7 -33.21 -38.67 -1.34
N GLY A 8 -33.58 -39.71 -0.58
CA GLY A 8 -33.49 -39.71 0.88
C GLY A 8 -32.06 -39.72 1.41
N SER A 9 -31.14 -40.43 0.75
CA SER A 9 -29.72 -40.44 1.14
C SER A 9 -29.03 -39.10 0.87
N ALA A 10 -29.32 -38.45 -0.26
CA ALA A 10 -28.76 -37.14 -0.58
C ALA A 10 -29.24 -36.07 0.43
N GLN A 11 -30.55 -35.99 0.70
CA GLN A 11 -31.09 -35.04 1.69
C GLN A 11 -30.50 -35.24 3.10
N SER A 12 -30.22 -36.47 3.50
CA SER A 12 -29.61 -36.76 4.81
C SER A 12 -28.15 -36.33 4.91
N ALA A 13 -27.39 -36.41 3.82
CA ALA A 13 -25.98 -35.97 3.77
C ALA A 13 -25.87 -34.44 3.74
N PHE A 14 -26.73 -33.76 2.98
CA PHE A 14 -26.83 -32.29 2.97
C PHE A 14 -27.16 -31.71 4.35
N ALA A 15 -28.12 -32.31 5.07
CA ALA A 15 -28.49 -31.89 6.41
C ALA A 15 -27.34 -32.08 7.42
N GLN A 16 -26.59 -33.18 7.33
CA GLN A 16 -25.42 -33.43 8.19
C GLN A 16 -24.30 -32.42 7.95
N GLY A 17 -24.05 -32.03 6.69
CA GLY A 17 -23.07 -31.00 6.35
C GLY A 17 -23.43 -29.65 6.97
N ALA A 18 -24.68 -29.19 6.78
CA ALA A 18 -25.11 -27.89 7.29
C ALA A 18 -25.07 -27.81 8.82
N ASP A 19 -25.44 -28.89 9.52
CA ASP A 19 -25.34 -28.94 10.97
C ASP A 19 -23.88 -28.89 11.45
N ALA A 20 -22.96 -29.59 10.77
CA ALA A 20 -21.53 -29.56 11.11
C ALA A 20 -20.93 -28.16 10.89
N LEU A 21 -21.28 -27.49 9.80
CA LEU A 21 -20.85 -26.12 9.52
C LEU A 21 -21.41 -25.13 10.54
N ARG A 22 -22.70 -25.25 10.89
CA ARG A 22 -23.32 -24.43 11.95
C ARG A 22 -22.58 -24.56 13.28
N MET A 23 -22.31 -25.80 13.71
CA MET A 23 -21.59 -26.06 14.96
C MET A 23 -20.19 -25.42 14.96
N GLU A 24 -19.49 -25.46 13.83
CA GLU A 24 -18.17 -24.86 13.72
C GLU A 24 -18.21 -23.33 13.74
N VAL A 25 -19.16 -22.70 13.05
CA VAL A 25 -19.38 -21.25 13.09
C VAL A 25 -19.75 -20.80 14.51
N GLU A 26 -20.66 -21.51 15.18
CA GLU A 26 -21.07 -21.21 16.56
C GLU A 26 -19.88 -21.31 17.52
N ARG A 27 -19.08 -22.37 17.41
CA ARG A 27 -17.88 -22.60 18.23
C ARG A 27 -16.85 -21.47 18.07
N LEU A 28 -16.55 -21.07 16.83
CA LEU A 28 -15.59 -20.01 16.52
C LEU A 28 -16.12 -18.63 16.91
N SER A 29 -17.42 -18.36 16.71
CA SER A 29 -18.06 -17.10 17.10
C SER A 29 -18.04 -16.90 18.61
N GLU A 30 -18.23 -17.97 19.39
CA GLU A 30 -18.14 -17.90 20.85
C GLU A 30 -16.72 -17.56 21.31
N ALA A 31 -15.70 -18.23 20.76
CA ALA A 31 -14.30 -17.95 21.05
C ALA A 31 -13.91 -16.51 20.68
N TYR A 32 -14.34 -16.02 19.51
CA TYR A 32 -14.12 -14.64 19.07
C TYR A 32 -14.75 -13.62 20.05
N ARG A 33 -15.99 -13.85 20.50
CA ARG A 33 -16.65 -12.99 21.49
C ARG A 33 -15.97 -13.02 22.87
N ALA A 34 -15.29 -14.12 23.20
CA ALA A 34 -14.47 -14.22 24.39
C ALA A 34 -13.10 -13.53 24.27
N GLY A 35 -12.77 -12.97 23.10
CA GLY A 35 -11.48 -12.30 22.84
C GLY A 35 -10.33 -13.26 22.56
N GLU A 36 -10.63 -14.52 22.24
CA GLU A 36 -9.61 -15.49 21.83
C GLU A 36 -9.14 -15.21 20.40
N ALA A 37 -7.84 -15.32 20.15
CA ALA A 37 -7.29 -15.22 18.81
C ALA A 37 -7.75 -16.43 17.98
N GLY A 38 -8.65 -16.19 17.03
CA GLY A 38 -9.15 -17.19 16.11
C GLY A 38 -8.35 -17.26 14.80
N PRO A 39 -8.52 -18.33 14.01
CA PRO A 39 -7.86 -18.46 12.72
C PRO A 39 -8.49 -17.57 11.64
N LEU A 40 -9.72 -17.08 11.82
CA LEU A 40 -10.46 -16.31 10.82
C LEU A 40 -10.39 -14.81 11.11
N ARG A 41 -10.15 -14.00 10.06
CA ARG A 41 -10.04 -12.54 10.16
C ARG A 41 -11.41 -11.85 10.17
N ASN A 42 -12.40 -12.43 9.49
CA ASN A 42 -13.70 -11.82 9.20
C ASN A 42 -14.84 -12.59 9.89
N MET A 43 -14.68 -12.91 11.18
CA MET A 43 -15.63 -13.78 11.90
C MET A 43 -17.06 -13.20 11.92
N THR A 44 -17.18 -11.87 12.05
CA THR A 44 -18.49 -11.17 12.06
C THR A 44 -19.21 -11.29 10.73
N GLU A 45 -18.49 -11.11 9.63
CA GLU A 45 -18.97 -11.23 8.26
C GLU A 45 -19.35 -12.70 7.95
N ILE A 46 -18.53 -13.66 8.40
CA ILE A 46 -18.78 -15.09 8.22
C ILE A 46 -20.08 -15.52 8.91
N VAL A 47 -20.33 -15.09 10.16
CA VAL A 47 -21.61 -15.36 10.84
C VAL A 47 -22.78 -14.79 10.03
N THR A 48 -22.61 -13.59 9.46
CA THR A 48 -23.65 -12.94 8.65
C THR A 48 -23.95 -13.74 7.37
N VAL A 49 -22.91 -14.13 6.63
CA VAL A 49 -23.01 -14.91 5.39
C VAL A 49 -23.70 -16.25 5.65
N TYR A 50 -23.17 -17.09 6.55
CA TYR A 50 -23.74 -18.43 6.76
C TYR A 50 -25.07 -18.41 7.50
N GLY A 51 -25.33 -17.41 8.33
CA GLY A 51 -26.65 -17.19 8.93
C GLY A 51 -27.72 -16.94 7.85
N ALA A 52 -27.42 -16.10 6.86
CA ALA A 52 -28.30 -15.81 5.74
C ALA A 52 -28.48 -17.01 4.78
N HIS A 53 -27.43 -17.81 4.60
CA HIS A 53 -27.43 -18.99 3.73
C HIS A 53 -27.79 -20.31 4.45
N HIS A 54 -28.40 -20.24 5.64
CA HIS A 54 -28.84 -21.40 6.42
C HIS A 54 -27.73 -22.46 6.64
N TYR A 55 -26.48 -22.01 6.78
CA TYR A 55 -25.30 -22.85 6.95
C TYR A 55 -25.10 -23.89 5.85
N GLN A 56 -25.58 -23.61 4.62
CA GLN A 56 -25.22 -24.40 3.46
C GLN A 56 -23.79 -24.07 3.01
N PHE A 57 -23.08 -25.07 2.51
CA PHE A 57 -21.76 -24.88 1.92
C PHE A 57 -21.87 -24.04 0.64
N LEU A 58 -21.02 -23.03 0.52
CA LEU A 58 -20.86 -22.19 -0.65
C LEU A 58 -19.79 -22.75 -1.57
N TRP A 59 -18.63 -23.14 -1.02
CA TRP A 59 -17.45 -23.54 -1.77
C TRP A 59 -17.33 -25.06 -1.91
N PHE A 60 -17.94 -25.85 -1.03
CA PHE A 60 -17.91 -27.32 -1.09
C PHE A 60 -19.31 -27.93 -1.27
N ALA A 61 -19.40 -29.27 -1.26
CA ALA A 61 -20.65 -30.03 -1.35
C ALA A 61 -21.68 -29.55 -2.40
N ASP A 62 -21.27 -29.44 -3.68
CA ASP A 62 -22.08 -28.91 -4.80
C ASP A 62 -22.66 -27.50 -4.55
N GLY A 63 -22.04 -26.73 -3.64
CA GLY A 63 -22.38 -25.35 -3.36
C GLY A 63 -22.21 -24.43 -4.57
N PRO A 64 -22.88 -23.26 -4.57
CA PRO A 64 -22.92 -22.34 -5.71
C PRO A 64 -21.55 -21.85 -6.19
N LEU A 65 -20.54 -21.81 -5.32
CA LEU A 65 -19.17 -21.37 -5.63
C LEU A 65 -18.18 -22.53 -5.79
N ALA A 66 -18.65 -23.79 -5.77
CA ALA A 66 -17.76 -24.95 -5.74
C ALA A 66 -16.83 -25.06 -6.96
N ALA A 67 -17.30 -24.58 -8.13
CA ALA A 67 -16.50 -24.50 -9.35
C ALA A 67 -15.39 -23.44 -9.30
N LEU A 68 -15.54 -22.40 -8.46
CA LEU A 68 -14.64 -21.26 -8.40
C LEU A 68 -13.48 -21.46 -7.41
N ARG A 69 -13.47 -22.54 -6.62
CA ARG A 69 -12.41 -22.80 -5.63
C ARG A 69 -11.00 -22.78 -6.22
N THR A 70 -10.83 -23.43 -7.37
CA THR A 70 -9.52 -23.50 -8.04
C THR A 70 -9.08 -22.11 -8.48
N ASP A 71 -10.01 -21.27 -8.92
CA ASP A 71 -9.70 -19.92 -9.36
C ASP A 71 -9.44 -19.00 -8.16
N LEU A 72 -10.14 -19.18 -7.02
CA LEU A 72 -9.81 -18.45 -5.79
C LEU A 72 -8.42 -18.83 -5.29
N ALA A 73 -8.07 -20.11 -5.29
CA ALA A 73 -6.74 -20.55 -4.87
C ALA A 73 -5.62 -19.95 -5.75
N LYS A 74 -5.86 -19.81 -7.07
CA LYS A 74 -4.94 -19.10 -7.98
C LYS A 74 -4.86 -17.62 -7.64
N GLU A 75 -6.00 -16.96 -7.44
CA GLU A 75 -6.03 -15.54 -7.08
C GLU A 75 -5.37 -15.26 -5.73
N ILE A 76 -5.43 -16.20 -4.77
CA ILE A 76 -4.68 -16.13 -3.53
C ILE A 76 -3.17 -16.20 -3.81
N ALA A 77 -2.71 -17.17 -4.61
CA ALA A 77 -1.30 -17.27 -4.96
C ALA A 77 -0.78 -15.98 -5.65
N ARG A 78 -1.59 -15.38 -6.52
CA ARG A 78 -1.27 -14.13 -7.23
C ARG A 78 -1.24 -12.90 -6.33
N SER A 79 -1.84 -12.93 -5.13
CA SER A 79 -1.71 -11.85 -4.16
C SER A 79 -0.25 -11.54 -3.83
N SER A 80 0.62 -12.56 -3.87
CA SER A 80 2.06 -12.38 -3.68
C SER A 80 2.70 -11.52 -4.77
N GLU A 81 2.19 -11.49 -6.01
CA GLU A 81 2.68 -10.62 -7.10
C GLU A 81 2.49 -9.14 -6.76
N HIS A 82 1.45 -8.85 -5.97
CA HIS A 82 1.10 -7.53 -5.49
C HIS A 82 1.69 -7.21 -4.10
N GLY A 83 2.60 -8.03 -3.58
CA GLY A 83 3.21 -7.76 -2.28
C GLY A 83 2.31 -8.05 -1.08
N LEU A 84 1.24 -8.84 -1.27
CA LEU A 84 0.41 -9.31 -0.17
C LEU A 84 0.83 -10.72 0.25
N PRO A 85 1.04 -10.98 1.55
CA PRO A 85 1.54 -12.26 2.02
C PRO A 85 0.43 -13.33 1.99
N LEU A 86 0.79 -14.58 1.67
CA LEU A 86 -0.16 -15.65 1.39
C LEU A 86 -0.82 -16.26 2.63
N ASP A 87 -0.15 -16.19 3.78
CA ASP A 87 -0.65 -16.61 5.09
C ASP A 87 -1.89 -15.83 5.51
N ARG A 88 -1.98 -14.56 5.10
CA ARG A 88 -3.16 -13.71 5.30
C ARG A 88 -4.45 -14.27 4.68
N TYR A 89 -4.30 -15.19 3.71
CA TYR A 89 -5.40 -15.81 2.97
C TYR A 89 -5.44 -17.33 3.16
N HIS A 90 -4.86 -17.85 4.23
CA HIS A 90 -4.90 -19.28 4.59
C HIS A 90 -4.37 -20.21 3.49
N TYR A 91 -3.43 -19.74 2.67
CA TYR A 91 -3.04 -20.46 1.45
C TYR A 91 -2.45 -21.85 1.76
N ALA A 92 -1.66 -21.96 2.82
CA ALA A 92 -1.07 -23.24 3.23
C ALA A 92 -2.15 -24.23 3.69
N GLU A 93 -3.10 -23.76 4.49
CA GLU A 93 -4.23 -24.53 5.01
C GLU A 93 -5.14 -24.99 3.86
N ILE A 94 -5.50 -24.05 2.97
CA ILE A 94 -6.34 -24.29 1.80
C ILE A 94 -5.74 -25.34 0.86
N THR A 95 -4.41 -25.34 0.70
CA THR A 95 -3.72 -26.26 -0.23
C THR A 95 -3.23 -27.55 0.43
N SER A 96 -3.25 -27.64 1.76
CA SER A 96 -2.73 -28.81 2.51
C SER A 96 -3.48 -30.12 2.23
N GLY A 97 -4.78 -30.05 1.94
CA GLY A 97 -5.66 -31.23 1.87
C GLY A 97 -5.92 -31.92 3.22
N THR A 98 -5.45 -31.34 4.34
CA THR A 98 -5.59 -31.94 5.68
C THR A 98 -6.67 -31.29 6.55
N VAL A 99 -7.16 -30.11 6.14
CA VAL A 99 -8.16 -29.35 6.89
C VAL A 99 -9.55 -29.99 6.70
N PRO A 100 -10.32 -30.21 7.78
CA PRO A 100 -11.70 -30.70 7.68
C PRO A 100 -12.59 -29.76 6.85
N GLU A 101 -13.50 -30.34 6.07
CA GLU A 101 -14.34 -29.60 5.10
C GLU A 101 -15.10 -28.41 5.71
N PRO A 102 -15.73 -28.48 6.90
CA PRO A 102 -16.39 -27.31 7.49
C PRO A 102 -15.43 -26.16 7.79
N MET A 103 -14.22 -26.43 8.29
CA MET A 103 -13.21 -25.39 8.51
C MET A 103 -12.70 -24.86 7.18
N LEU A 104 -12.46 -25.74 6.20
CA LEU A 104 -11.97 -25.35 4.89
C LEU A 104 -12.97 -24.43 4.16
N GLU A 105 -14.27 -24.72 4.25
CA GLU A 105 -15.36 -23.86 3.79
C GLU A 105 -15.26 -22.44 4.37
N LEU A 106 -15.01 -22.31 5.68
CA LEU A 106 -14.83 -21.02 6.34
C LEU A 106 -13.54 -20.32 5.92
N LEU A 107 -12.43 -21.05 5.74
CA LEU A 107 -11.16 -20.47 5.28
C LEU A 107 -11.27 -19.92 3.85
N PHE A 108 -12.00 -20.58 2.96
CA PHE A 108 -12.26 -20.07 1.61
C PHE A 108 -13.07 -18.77 1.66
N THR A 109 -14.13 -18.71 2.48
CA THR A 109 -14.91 -17.49 2.67
C THR A 109 -14.07 -16.38 3.29
N ASP A 110 -13.30 -16.65 4.34
CA ASP A 110 -12.42 -15.67 4.98
C ASP A 110 -11.38 -15.12 4.01
N ALA A 111 -10.74 -16.00 3.24
CA ALA A 111 -9.76 -15.62 2.23
C ALA A 111 -10.37 -14.73 1.14
N PHE A 112 -11.58 -15.03 0.67
CA PHE A 112 -12.30 -14.18 -0.28
C PHE A 112 -12.60 -12.80 0.31
N LEU A 113 -13.16 -12.73 1.52
CA LEU A 113 -13.52 -11.47 2.17
C LEU A 113 -12.29 -10.60 2.44
N SER A 114 -11.17 -11.22 2.84
CA SER A 114 -9.89 -10.53 3.01
C SER A 114 -9.28 -10.08 1.69
N GLN A 115 -9.36 -10.86 0.61
CA GLN A 115 -8.95 -10.42 -0.73
C GLN A 115 -9.73 -9.16 -1.14
N VAL A 116 -11.06 -9.15 -0.95
CA VAL A 116 -11.87 -7.99 -1.34
C VAL A 116 -11.42 -6.73 -0.60
N GLN A 117 -11.26 -6.82 0.71
CA GLN A 117 -10.81 -5.68 1.51
C GLN A 117 -9.39 -5.25 1.16
N ASP A 118 -8.42 -6.16 1.19
CA ASP A 118 -7.01 -5.81 1.05
C ASP A 118 -6.70 -5.26 -0.35
N ARG A 119 -7.34 -5.79 -1.40
CA ARG A 119 -7.21 -5.26 -2.76
C ARG A 119 -7.77 -3.85 -2.86
N TYR A 120 -8.88 -3.57 -2.16
CA TYR A 120 -9.57 -2.28 -2.21
C TYR A 120 -8.88 -1.20 -1.38
N ARG A 121 -8.69 -1.45 -0.07
CA ARG A 121 -8.22 -0.47 0.90
C ARG A 121 -6.77 -0.64 1.34
N GLY A 122 -6.11 -1.75 1.00
CA GLY A 122 -4.78 -2.12 1.52
C GLY A 122 -4.84 -3.04 2.74
N ALA A 123 -3.76 -3.80 2.97
CA ALA A 123 -3.66 -4.82 4.02
C ALA A 123 -3.12 -4.30 5.37
N VAL A 124 -2.46 -3.16 5.38
CA VAL A 124 -1.95 -2.53 6.61
C VAL A 124 -3.10 -1.84 7.32
N GLU A 125 -3.24 -2.05 8.63
CA GLU A 125 -4.36 -1.53 9.42
C GLU A 125 -4.02 -0.17 10.04
N GLU A 126 -2.80 -0.01 10.58
CA GLU A 126 -2.32 1.23 11.20
C GLU A 126 -1.50 2.06 10.23
N MET A 127 -1.80 3.35 10.16
CA MET A 127 -1.03 4.34 9.41
C MET A 127 -0.35 5.31 10.38
N ASP A 128 0.69 5.98 9.91
CA ASP A 128 1.35 7.03 10.67
C ASP A 128 0.37 8.20 10.92
N ASP A 129 0.42 8.78 12.13
CA ASP A 129 -0.50 9.84 12.57
C ASP A 129 -0.46 11.12 11.69
N GLU A 130 0.61 11.30 10.91
CA GLU A 130 0.78 12.42 9.97
C GLU A 130 0.15 12.15 8.58
N TRP A 131 -0.46 10.97 8.39
CA TRP A 131 -1.14 10.59 7.15
C TRP A 131 -2.66 10.75 7.28
N TYR A 132 -3.15 11.89 6.82
CA TYR A 132 -4.56 12.27 6.78
C TYR A 132 -5.23 11.83 5.47
N LEU A 133 -5.17 10.53 5.17
CA LEU A 133 -5.85 9.95 4.01
C LEU A 133 -7.17 9.29 4.44
N GLU A 134 -8.25 9.63 3.76
CA GLU A 134 -9.52 8.93 3.90
C GLU A 134 -9.43 7.58 3.19
N ARG A 135 -9.51 6.47 3.96
CA ARG A 135 -9.55 5.13 3.38
C ARG A 135 -10.99 4.76 3.07
N GLU A 136 -11.29 4.70 1.78
CA GLU A 136 -12.56 4.16 1.32
C GLU A 136 -12.74 2.72 1.83
N SER A 137 -13.95 2.40 2.28
CA SER A 137 -14.33 1.05 2.70
C SER A 137 -15.16 0.37 1.63
N ILE A 138 -14.95 -0.93 1.45
CA ILE A 138 -15.83 -1.80 0.66
C ILE A 138 -16.48 -2.81 1.61
N ASP A 139 -17.75 -3.12 1.41
CA ASP A 139 -18.40 -4.23 2.10
C ASP A 139 -18.11 -5.55 1.34
N PRO A 140 -17.25 -6.43 1.88
CA PRO A 140 -16.88 -7.66 1.21
C PRO A 140 -18.03 -8.67 1.15
N VAL A 141 -19.02 -8.59 2.06
CA VAL A 141 -20.20 -9.45 2.07
C VAL A 141 -21.09 -9.13 0.87
N THR A 142 -21.29 -7.84 0.58
CA THR A 142 -22.01 -7.40 -0.62
C THR A 142 -21.36 -7.93 -1.91
N VAL A 143 -20.02 -7.92 -2.00
CA VAL A 143 -19.30 -8.46 -3.17
C VAL A 143 -19.47 -9.98 -3.28
N LEU A 144 -19.44 -10.71 -2.15
CA LEU A 144 -19.69 -12.14 -2.13
C LEU A 144 -21.12 -12.49 -2.59
N HIS A 145 -22.13 -11.74 -2.11
CA HIS A 145 -23.51 -11.93 -2.51
C HIS A 145 -23.73 -11.64 -4.00
N ALA A 146 -23.12 -10.58 -4.54
CA ALA A 146 -23.18 -10.31 -5.98
C ALA A 146 -22.60 -11.49 -6.80
N LEU A 147 -21.48 -12.08 -6.36
CA LEU A 147 -20.89 -13.25 -7.00
C LEU A 147 -21.81 -14.49 -6.95
N LEU A 148 -22.55 -14.67 -5.84
CA LEU A 148 -23.52 -15.76 -5.65
C LEU A 148 -24.78 -15.60 -6.52
N GLU A 149 -25.29 -14.38 -6.66
CA GLU A 149 -26.56 -14.10 -7.33
C GLU A 149 -26.43 -13.97 -8.84
N GLU A 150 -25.49 -13.15 -9.29
CA GLU A 150 -25.32 -12.84 -10.71
C GLU A 150 -24.57 -13.94 -11.44
N GLY A 151 -23.80 -14.74 -10.69
CA GLY A 151 -22.71 -15.52 -11.25
C GLY A 151 -21.64 -14.60 -11.85
N GLY A 152 -20.41 -15.10 -11.99
CA GLY A 152 -19.38 -14.23 -12.51
C GLY A 152 -18.03 -14.89 -12.66
N ASN A 153 -17.16 -14.19 -13.37
CA ASN A 153 -15.76 -14.54 -13.40
C ASN A 153 -15.11 -13.96 -12.13
N LEU A 154 -14.79 -14.85 -11.19
CA LEU A 154 -14.13 -14.49 -9.93
C LEU A 154 -12.85 -13.67 -10.14
N GLU A 155 -12.03 -14.07 -11.12
CA GLU A 155 -10.80 -13.35 -11.46
C GLU A 155 -11.11 -11.92 -11.91
N SER A 156 -12.10 -11.70 -12.78
CA SER A 156 -12.52 -10.36 -13.19
C SER A 156 -12.96 -9.50 -12.01
N VAL A 157 -13.77 -10.06 -11.09
CA VAL A 157 -14.26 -9.34 -9.90
C VAL A 157 -13.09 -8.91 -9.02
N LEU A 158 -12.21 -9.84 -8.67
CA LEU A 158 -11.07 -9.54 -7.80
C LEU A 158 -10.01 -8.69 -8.50
N HIS A 159 -9.87 -8.76 -9.82
CA HIS A 159 -8.93 -7.94 -10.58
C HIS A 159 -9.34 -6.47 -10.63
N ALA A 160 -10.65 -6.19 -10.77
CA ALA A 160 -11.19 -4.83 -10.77
C ALA A 160 -10.93 -4.07 -9.46
N LEU A 161 -10.73 -4.80 -8.35
CA LEU A 161 -10.45 -4.21 -7.04
C LEU A 161 -9.01 -3.70 -6.92
N TRP A 162 -8.07 -4.06 -7.79
CA TRP A 162 -6.73 -3.47 -7.77
C TRP A 162 -6.74 -2.01 -8.26
N PRO A 163 -5.80 -1.16 -7.82
CA PRO A 163 -5.57 0.13 -8.45
C PRO A 163 -5.34 -0.05 -9.96
N GLN A 164 -6.06 0.72 -10.78
CA GLN A 164 -6.02 0.60 -12.25
C GLN A 164 -5.03 1.58 -12.89
N THR A 165 -4.23 2.27 -12.09
CA THR A 165 -3.28 3.26 -12.58
C THR A 165 -2.08 2.58 -13.26
N PRO A 166 -1.56 3.13 -14.37
CA PRO A 166 -0.37 2.59 -15.03
C PRO A 166 0.83 2.48 -14.09
N GLU A 167 1.00 3.42 -13.17
CA GLU A 167 2.10 3.42 -12.20
C GLU A 167 2.03 2.25 -11.21
N TYR A 168 0.83 1.84 -10.76
CA TYR A 168 0.67 0.66 -9.90
C TYR A 168 1.14 -0.60 -10.62
N TRP A 169 0.69 -0.80 -11.86
CA TRP A 169 1.05 -1.98 -12.65
C TRP A 169 2.53 -2.00 -13.05
N ALA A 170 3.15 -0.83 -13.29
CA ALA A 170 4.59 -0.73 -13.48
C ALA A 170 5.38 -1.20 -12.24
N LEU A 171 4.86 -0.95 -11.03
CA LEU A 171 5.48 -1.47 -9.79
C LEU A 171 5.30 -2.99 -9.68
N VAL A 172 4.13 -3.54 -10.04
CA VAL A 172 3.90 -4.99 -10.05
C VAL A 172 4.87 -5.69 -11.01
N GLU A 173 5.03 -5.18 -12.23
CA GLU A 173 5.97 -5.72 -13.22
C GLU A 173 7.42 -5.63 -12.74
N LYS A 174 7.82 -4.47 -12.20
CA LYS A 174 9.16 -4.29 -11.65
C LYS A 174 9.42 -5.25 -10.49
N ARG A 175 8.43 -5.46 -9.63
CA ARG A 175 8.52 -6.38 -8.52
C ARG A 175 8.69 -7.82 -8.99
N ALA A 176 7.92 -8.26 -9.99
CA ALA A 176 8.07 -9.59 -10.58
C ALA A 176 9.49 -9.82 -11.12
N THR A 177 10.07 -8.80 -11.77
CA THR A 177 11.46 -8.85 -12.24
C THR A 177 12.46 -9.02 -11.08
N LEU A 178 12.24 -8.33 -9.97
CA LEU A 178 13.12 -8.40 -8.79
C LEU A 178 12.94 -9.69 -7.98
N ALA A 179 11.72 -10.24 -7.93
CA ALA A 179 11.44 -11.51 -7.27
C ALA A 179 12.16 -12.69 -7.92
N ALA A 180 12.59 -12.56 -9.18
CA ALA A 180 13.42 -13.53 -9.86
C ALA A 180 14.94 -13.36 -9.62
N ALA A 181 15.37 -12.32 -8.90
CA ALA A 181 16.78 -12.06 -8.61
C ALA A 181 17.27 -12.82 -7.36
N ASP A 182 18.57 -13.14 -7.33
CA ASP A 182 19.18 -13.90 -6.23
C ASP A 182 19.30 -13.09 -4.92
N ASP A 183 19.54 -11.78 -5.02
CA ASP A 183 19.53 -10.86 -3.88
C ASP A 183 18.72 -9.60 -4.22
N THR A 184 17.81 -9.23 -3.32
CA THR A 184 16.97 -8.05 -3.45
C THR A 184 17.38 -6.96 -2.47
N ASN A 185 18.40 -7.20 -1.65
CA ASN A 185 18.96 -6.18 -0.78
C ASN A 185 19.78 -5.18 -1.59
N SER A 186 19.72 -3.94 -1.14
CA SER A 186 20.51 -2.86 -1.68
C SER A 186 22.01 -3.08 -1.43
N GLU A 187 22.81 -2.82 -2.47
CA GLU A 187 24.27 -2.96 -2.43
C GLU A 187 24.94 -1.88 -1.56
N THR A 188 26.16 -2.14 -1.11
CA THR A 188 27.03 -1.11 -0.51
C THR A 188 28.03 -0.63 -1.54
N VAL A 189 28.37 0.65 -1.52
CA VAL A 189 29.36 1.22 -2.44
C VAL A 189 30.72 1.25 -1.76
N GLU A 190 31.77 0.74 -2.41
CA GLU A 190 33.11 0.73 -1.82
C GLU A 190 33.67 2.13 -1.55
N ALA A 191 34.52 2.22 -0.53
CA ALA A 191 35.25 3.44 -0.19
C ALA A 191 36.22 3.86 -1.31
N GLY A 192 36.45 5.17 -1.45
CA GLY A 192 37.40 5.71 -2.42
C GLY A 192 37.16 7.19 -2.73
N PRO A 193 37.79 7.73 -3.80
CA PRO A 193 37.62 9.12 -4.21
C PRO A 193 36.16 9.49 -4.49
N ALA A 194 35.85 10.79 -4.46
CA ALA A 194 34.51 11.29 -4.74
C ALA A 194 34.04 10.91 -6.16
N LEU A 195 32.81 10.42 -6.28
CA LEU A 195 32.19 10.12 -7.57
C LEU A 195 31.35 11.32 -8.02
N LYS A 196 31.50 11.70 -9.29
CA LYS A 196 30.80 12.85 -9.91
C LYS A 196 30.57 12.57 -11.40
N ARG A 197 29.77 13.41 -12.04
CA ARG A 197 29.47 13.31 -13.48
C ARG A 197 30.74 13.08 -14.32
N GLY A 198 30.69 12.07 -15.18
CA GLY A 198 31.80 11.62 -16.02
C GLY A 198 32.70 10.54 -15.40
N ALA A 199 32.54 10.20 -14.12
CA ALA A 199 33.22 9.05 -13.53
C ALA A 199 32.72 7.74 -14.15
N THR A 200 33.60 6.74 -14.24
CA THR A 200 33.25 5.39 -14.73
C THR A 200 33.88 4.29 -13.88
N GLY A 201 33.36 3.06 -14.01
CA GLY A 201 33.92 1.85 -13.42
C GLY A 201 33.04 1.21 -12.34
N ALA A 202 33.56 0.16 -11.71
CA ALA A 202 32.79 -0.70 -10.80
C ALA A 202 32.13 0.04 -9.64
N ARG A 203 32.78 1.06 -9.04
CA ARG A 203 32.18 1.87 -7.97
C ARG A 203 30.96 2.68 -8.42
N VAL A 204 30.91 3.07 -9.70
CA VAL A 204 29.75 3.74 -10.28
C VAL A 204 28.63 2.74 -10.52
N GLU A 205 28.97 1.52 -10.96
CA GLU A 205 28.01 0.42 -11.11
C GLU A 205 27.36 0.05 -9.76
N GLN A 206 28.16 -0.10 -8.70
CA GLN A 206 27.68 -0.29 -7.33
C GLN A 206 26.77 0.86 -6.88
N LEU A 207 27.11 2.10 -7.22
CA LEU A 207 26.30 3.27 -6.89
C LEU A 207 24.95 3.26 -7.63
N GLN A 208 24.95 2.86 -8.90
CA GLN A 208 23.72 2.68 -9.67
C GLN A 208 22.86 1.56 -9.08
N ALA A 209 23.44 0.40 -8.77
CA ALA A 209 22.73 -0.70 -8.10
C ALA A 209 22.13 -0.27 -6.75
N ARG A 210 22.88 0.52 -5.98
CA ARG A 210 22.47 1.07 -4.70
C ARG A 210 21.32 2.08 -4.82
N LEU A 211 21.34 2.99 -5.79
CA LEU A 211 20.34 4.06 -5.89
C LEU A 211 19.15 3.75 -6.81
N MET A 212 19.32 2.86 -7.79
CA MET A 212 18.36 2.61 -8.87
C MET A 212 17.80 1.19 -8.88
N GLY A 213 18.35 0.28 -8.07
CA GLY A 213 17.91 -1.11 -8.00
C GLY A 213 18.88 -2.08 -8.66
N PRO A 214 18.76 -3.38 -8.37
CA PRO A 214 19.58 -4.39 -9.03
C PRO A 214 19.19 -4.49 -10.51
N GLY A 215 20.16 -4.86 -11.33
CA GLY A 215 20.06 -4.87 -12.79
C GLY A 215 21.40 -4.58 -13.44
N ALA A 216 21.46 -4.68 -14.76
CA ALA A 216 22.64 -4.30 -15.51
C ALA A 216 22.75 -2.78 -15.57
N HIS A 217 23.93 -2.26 -15.17
CA HIS A 217 24.19 -0.82 -15.12
C HIS A 217 25.34 -0.44 -16.06
N SER A 218 25.35 0.81 -16.52
CA SER A 218 26.35 1.29 -17.48
C SER A 218 27.75 1.48 -16.88
N GLY A 219 27.84 1.52 -15.54
CA GLY A 219 29.06 1.89 -14.83
C GLY A 219 29.52 3.31 -15.16
N THR A 220 28.61 4.18 -15.64
CA THR A 220 28.91 5.56 -16.06
C THR A 220 28.06 6.55 -15.26
N PHE A 221 28.71 7.55 -14.69
CA PHE A 221 28.06 8.57 -13.86
C PHE A 221 27.51 9.65 -14.78
N ASP A 222 26.30 9.43 -15.26
CA ASP A 222 25.56 10.33 -16.13
C ASP A 222 24.70 11.35 -15.34
N GLU A 223 23.89 12.10 -16.08
CA GLU A 223 23.00 13.13 -15.51
C GLU A 223 21.86 12.52 -14.68
N ALA A 224 21.34 11.36 -15.10
CA ALA A 224 20.30 10.66 -14.35
C ALA A 224 20.83 10.21 -12.98
N LEU A 225 22.04 9.62 -12.94
CA LEU A 225 22.67 9.24 -11.68
C LEU A 225 22.99 10.45 -10.80
N GLN A 226 23.45 11.57 -11.38
CA GLN A 226 23.64 12.81 -10.63
C GLN A 226 22.35 13.27 -9.95
N GLN A 227 21.23 13.23 -10.67
CA GLN A 227 19.93 13.61 -10.11
C GLN A 227 19.47 12.64 -9.01
N SER A 228 19.69 11.33 -9.18
CA SER A 228 19.41 10.33 -8.13
C SER A 228 20.25 10.57 -6.88
N VAL A 229 21.53 10.92 -7.02
CA VAL A 229 22.40 11.28 -5.89
C VAL A 229 21.89 12.54 -5.20
N ALA A 230 21.54 13.59 -5.95
CA ALA A 230 21.00 14.82 -5.38
C ALA A 230 19.67 14.60 -4.64
N THR A 231 18.80 13.74 -5.17
CA THR A 231 17.54 13.35 -4.49
C THR A 231 17.82 12.60 -3.19
N PHE A 232 18.76 11.64 -3.21
CA PHE A 232 19.19 10.95 -1.99
C PHE A 232 19.76 11.93 -0.96
N GLN A 233 20.64 12.85 -1.37
CA GLN A 233 21.23 13.85 -0.49
C GLN A 233 20.15 14.73 0.16
N ARG A 234 19.17 15.23 -0.62
CA ARG A 234 18.04 16.00 -0.08
C ARG A 234 17.25 15.20 0.97
N ALA A 235 16.89 13.96 0.65
CA ALA A 235 16.16 13.08 1.55
C ALA A 235 16.96 12.76 2.82
N ALA A 236 18.29 12.66 2.71
CA ALA A 236 19.20 12.43 3.82
C ALA A 236 19.58 13.70 4.61
N GLY A 237 19.04 14.87 4.24
CA GLY A 237 19.36 16.15 4.89
C GLY A 237 20.79 16.67 4.62
N LEU A 238 21.41 16.22 3.53
CA LEU A 238 22.73 16.64 3.06
C LEU A 238 22.61 17.79 2.04
N GLU A 239 23.73 18.47 1.79
CA GLU A 239 23.83 19.39 0.66
C GLU A 239 23.69 18.60 -0.66
N ALA A 240 22.79 19.06 -1.53
CA ALA A 240 22.36 18.33 -2.72
C ALA A 240 23.18 18.72 -3.97
N ASP A 241 24.50 18.52 -3.90
CA ASP A 241 25.44 18.87 -4.97
C ASP A 241 25.56 17.81 -6.08
N GLY A 242 24.94 16.64 -5.89
CA GLY A 242 24.99 15.52 -6.82
C GLY A 242 26.35 14.80 -6.86
N ILE A 243 27.22 15.06 -5.88
CA ILE A 243 28.56 14.47 -5.77
C ILE A 243 28.60 13.50 -4.60
N VAL A 244 29.04 12.26 -4.84
CA VAL A 244 29.21 11.27 -3.76
C VAL A 244 30.58 11.45 -3.12
N GLY A 245 30.65 12.39 -2.18
CA GLY A 245 31.79 12.57 -1.27
C GLY A 245 31.76 11.63 -0.07
N ALA A 246 32.72 11.77 0.85
CA ALA A 246 32.85 10.89 2.02
C ALA A 246 31.60 10.90 2.93
N ALA A 247 31.01 12.08 3.17
CA ALA A 247 29.80 12.20 3.99
C ALA A 247 28.59 11.52 3.33
N THR A 248 28.36 11.76 2.04
CA THR A 248 27.28 11.10 1.29
C THR A 248 27.46 9.58 1.28
N LEU A 249 28.68 9.09 1.04
CA LEU A 249 28.97 7.66 1.03
C LEU A 249 28.75 7.01 2.40
N GLN A 250 29.14 7.68 3.48
CA GLN A 250 28.93 7.20 4.84
C GLN A 250 27.43 7.02 5.14
N VAL A 251 26.61 8.02 4.83
CA VAL A 251 25.16 7.94 5.04
C VAL A 251 24.52 6.90 4.12
N LEU A 252 24.96 6.82 2.86
CA LEU A 252 24.46 5.85 1.89
C LEU A 252 24.66 4.41 2.35
N ASN A 253 25.84 4.10 2.91
CA ASN A 253 26.20 2.76 3.39
C ASN A 253 25.77 2.48 4.84
N ALA A 254 25.35 3.48 5.61
CA ALA A 254 24.85 3.29 6.97
C ALA A 254 23.49 2.57 7.02
N THR A 255 22.77 2.54 5.89
CA THR A 255 21.47 1.89 5.78
C THR A 255 21.57 0.68 4.86
N ARG A 256 20.73 -0.34 5.07
CA ARG A 256 20.47 -1.42 4.10
C ARG A 256 18.96 -1.63 4.07
N PHE A 257 18.43 -1.92 2.90
CA PHE A 257 17.00 -2.12 2.67
C PHE A 257 16.79 -3.15 1.56
N SER A 258 15.65 -3.83 1.58
CA SER A 258 15.18 -4.67 0.48
C SER A 258 14.43 -3.83 -0.56
N TRP A 259 14.74 -4.07 -1.83
CA TRP A 259 14.02 -3.47 -2.95
C TRP A 259 12.61 -4.02 -3.08
N ILE A 260 12.39 -5.30 -2.75
CA ILE A 260 11.04 -5.88 -2.73
C ILE A 260 10.21 -5.24 -1.64
N GLU A 261 10.72 -5.12 -0.41
CA GLU A 261 9.97 -4.49 0.69
C GLU A 261 9.62 -3.03 0.36
N ARG A 262 10.52 -2.30 -0.32
CA ARG A 262 10.22 -0.95 -0.80
C ARG A 262 9.11 -0.93 -1.86
N LEU A 263 9.12 -1.88 -2.80
CA LEU A 263 8.05 -1.98 -3.79
C LEU A 263 6.73 -2.35 -3.13
N ASP A 264 6.73 -3.28 -2.18
CA ASP A 264 5.56 -3.71 -1.41
C ASP A 264 4.94 -2.54 -0.65
N ALA A 265 5.77 -1.75 0.03
CA ALA A 265 5.32 -0.54 0.70
C ALA A 265 4.71 0.49 -0.27
N ASN A 266 5.24 0.62 -1.49
CA ASN A 266 4.66 1.53 -2.48
C ASN A 266 3.37 0.97 -3.09
N LEU A 267 3.29 -0.33 -3.37
CA LEU A 267 2.07 -1.00 -3.83
C LEU A 267 0.95 -0.83 -2.80
N GLU A 268 1.26 -0.97 -1.52
CA GLU A 268 0.32 -0.72 -0.43
C GLU A 268 -0.14 0.74 -0.39
N ARG A 269 0.79 1.71 -0.49
CA ARG A 269 0.43 3.14 -0.55
C ARG A 269 -0.49 3.49 -1.71
N TRP A 270 -0.31 2.85 -2.87
CA TRP A 270 -1.21 3.05 -4.02
C TRP A 270 -2.64 2.58 -3.76
N ARG A 271 -2.84 1.60 -2.85
CA ARG A 271 -4.19 1.17 -2.44
C ARG A 271 -4.84 2.14 -1.46
N TRP A 272 -4.06 2.99 -0.81
CA TRP A 272 -4.58 4.01 0.11
C TRP A 272 -4.97 5.31 -0.61
N LEU A 273 -4.56 5.49 -1.88
CA LEU A 273 -4.93 6.65 -2.66
C LEU A 273 -6.41 6.56 -3.10
N PRO A 274 -7.09 7.71 -3.29
CA PRO A 274 -8.46 7.75 -3.78
C PRO A 274 -8.60 6.99 -5.11
N ARG A 275 -9.71 6.25 -5.26
CA ARG A 275 -9.97 5.45 -6.47
C ARG A 275 -10.37 6.32 -7.64
N ASP A 276 -11.25 7.27 -7.37
CA ASP A 276 -11.77 8.20 -8.36
C ASP A 276 -11.05 9.54 -8.23
N THR A 277 -10.08 9.77 -9.11
CA THR A 277 -9.48 11.10 -9.24
C THR A 277 -10.33 11.95 -10.19
N PRO A 278 -10.62 13.22 -9.85
CA PRO A 278 -11.31 14.11 -10.78
C PRO A 278 -10.49 14.30 -12.05
N SER A 279 -11.13 14.76 -13.13
CA SER A 279 -10.43 14.97 -14.41
C SER A 279 -9.30 16.00 -14.31
N THR A 280 -9.34 16.90 -13.33
CA THR A 280 -8.28 17.87 -13.05
C THR A 280 -7.88 17.79 -11.58
N TYR A 281 -6.59 17.56 -11.31
CA TYR A 281 -6.07 17.51 -9.94
C TYR A 281 -4.59 17.91 -9.87
N ILE A 282 -4.14 18.24 -8.65
CA ILE A 282 -2.74 18.49 -8.34
C ILE A 282 -2.21 17.31 -7.54
N ARG A 283 -1.12 16.70 -8.00
CA ARG A 283 -0.42 15.63 -7.30
C ARG A 283 0.93 16.13 -6.81
N VAL A 284 1.13 16.05 -5.51
CA VAL A 284 2.41 16.36 -4.85
C VAL A 284 3.09 15.06 -4.44
N ASN A 285 4.23 14.76 -5.05
CA ASN A 285 5.08 13.68 -4.60
C ASN A 285 6.18 14.26 -3.70
N ILE A 286 5.94 14.18 -2.38
CA ILE A 286 6.81 14.74 -1.35
C ILE A 286 8.21 14.13 -1.44
N ALA A 287 8.30 12.80 -1.59
CA ALA A 287 9.57 12.08 -1.68
C ALA A 287 10.36 12.42 -2.95
N ALA A 288 9.67 12.75 -4.05
CA ALA A 288 10.29 13.17 -5.31
C ALA A 288 10.57 14.67 -5.38
N PHE A 289 10.11 15.48 -4.41
CA PHE A 289 10.18 16.95 -4.44
C PHE A 289 9.52 17.55 -5.68
N GLN A 290 8.44 16.93 -6.17
CA GLN A 290 7.80 17.31 -7.43
C GLN A 290 6.29 17.51 -7.23
N MET A 291 5.76 18.55 -7.87
CA MET A 291 4.33 18.75 -8.05
C MET A 291 3.97 18.66 -9.53
N ARG A 292 2.83 18.03 -9.82
CA ARG A 292 2.25 17.92 -11.15
C ARG A 292 0.79 18.33 -11.13
N VAL A 293 0.35 19.00 -12.19
CA VAL A 293 -1.05 19.25 -12.49
C VAL A 293 -1.46 18.29 -13.59
N ILE A 294 -2.49 17.49 -13.34
CA ILE A 294 -3.04 16.54 -14.30
C ILE A 294 -4.38 17.08 -14.78
N GLU A 295 -4.59 17.11 -16.09
CA GLU A 295 -5.85 17.46 -16.75
C GLU A 295 -6.19 16.38 -17.79
N ASN A 296 -7.36 15.77 -17.65
CA ASN A 296 -7.86 14.69 -18.52
C ASN A 296 -6.83 13.58 -18.75
N ASN A 297 -6.18 13.13 -17.68
CA ASN A 297 -5.08 12.14 -17.70
C ASN A 297 -3.80 12.58 -18.44
N SER A 298 -3.63 13.86 -18.75
CA SER A 298 -2.40 14.42 -19.28
C SER A 298 -1.74 15.36 -18.27
N GLU A 299 -0.40 15.34 -18.21
CA GLU A 299 0.36 16.32 -17.43
C GLU A 299 0.27 17.69 -18.10
N ALA A 300 -0.34 18.66 -17.41
CA ALA A 300 -0.49 20.04 -17.86
C ALA A 300 0.66 20.94 -17.35
N LEU A 301 1.20 20.62 -16.18
CA LEU A 301 2.29 21.35 -15.54
C LEU A 301 3.09 20.41 -14.65
N ALA A 302 4.41 20.58 -14.63
CA ALA A 302 5.30 19.94 -13.67
C ALA A 302 6.32 20.97 -13.15
N MET A 303 6.58 20.92 -11.84
CA MET A 303 7.61 21.75 -11.23
C MET A 303 8.24 21.06 -10.01
N ASP A 304 9.48 21.42 -9.73
CA ASP A 304 10.12 21.09 -8.46
C ASP A 304 9.55 21.94 -7.33
N ILE A 305 9.43 21.35 -6.15
CA ILE A 305 8.90 22.00 -4.95
C ILE A 305 9.83 21.84 -3.75
N ILE A 306 9.62 22.68 -2.74
CA ILE A 306 10.28 22.56 -1.45
C ILE A 306 9.29 21.94 -0.46
N VAL A 307 9.73 20.93 0.26
CA VAL A 307 8.95 20.23 1.28
C VAL A 307 9.53 20.46 2.68
N GLY A 308 8.79 20.03 3.70
CA GLY A 308 9.21 20.07 5.09
C GLY A 308 10.54 19.33 5.34
N ARG A 309 11.22 19.68 6.42
CA ARG A 309 12.43 18.96 6.86
C ARG A 309 12.02 17.70 7.62
N PRO A 310 12.89 16.68 7.78
CA PRO A 310 12.54 15.45 8.50
C PRO A 310 12.04 15.63 9.95
N TYR A 311 12.32 16.77 10.59
CA TYR A 311 11.84 17.08 11.95
C TYR A 311 10.65 18.07 11.98
N ARG A 312 10.13 18.45 10.80
CA ARG A 312 8.96 19.32 10.54
C ARG A 312 8.43 18.95 9.14
N GLU A 313 7.84 17.76 9.02
CA GLU A 313 7.48 17.16 7.74
C GLU A 313 6.24 17.81 7.11
N THR A 314 6.09 17.64 5.81
CA THR A 314 4.85 18.02 5.11
C THR A 314 3.84 16.89 5.32
N PRO A 315 2.65 17.15 5.90
CA PRO A 315 1.66 16.11 6.13
C PRO A 315 1.12 15.56 4.81
N ILE A 316 0.66 14.31 4.82
CA ILE A 316 0.09 13.63 3.66
C ILE A 316 -1.43 13.72 3.75
N PHE A 317 -2.08 14.27 2.73
CA PHE A 317 -3.54 14.45 2.71
C PHE A 317 -4.10 14.55 1.28
N THR A 318 -5.42 14.43 1.16
CA THR A 318 -6.21 14.73 -0.04
C THR A 318 -7.30 15.73 0.32
N GLU A 319 -7.40 16.85 -0.40
CA GLU A 319 -8.39 17.89 -0.17
C GLU A 319 -8.75 18.63 -1.47
N GLU A 320 -9.93 19.27 -1.49
CA GLU A 320 -10.33 20.14 -2.59
C GLU A 320 -9.76 21.56 -2.44
N MET A 321 -9.15 22.10 -3.50
CA MET A 321 -8.68 23.48 -3.51
C MET A 321 -9.86 24.46 -3.53
N GLN A 322 -10.12 25.12 -2.40
CA GLN A 322 -11.26 26.04 -2.27
C GLN A 322 -11.04 27.40 -2.95
N TYR A 323 -9.84 27.96 -2.86
CA TYR A 323 -9.51 29.27 -3.43
C TYR A 323 -8.01 29.44 -3.61
N LEU A 324 -7.63 30.39 -4.46
CA LEU A 324 -6.26 30.84 -4.65
C LEU A 324 -6.16 32.31 -4.26
N VAL A 325 -5.24 32.63 -3.36
CA VAL A 325 -4.98 34.01 -2.92
C VAL A 325 -3.75 34.55 -3.63
N PHE A 326 -3.92 35.62 -4.39
CA PHE A 326 -2.80 36.36 -4.96
C PHE A 326 -2.28 37.36 -3.93
N PHE A 327 -0.95 37.42 -3.77
CA PHE A 327 -0.26 38.30 -2.82
C PHE A 327 -0.77 38.17 -1.37
N PRO A 328 -0.76 36.95 -0.79
CA PRO A 328 -1.29 36.71 0.55
C PRO A 328 -0.44 37.40 1.63
N TYR A 329 -1.10 37.84 2.71
CA TYR A 329 -0.40 38.08 3.96
C TYR A 329 0.05 36.74 4.56
N TRP A 330 1.33 36.65 4.94
CA TRP A 330 1.81 35.49 5.67
C TRP A 330 1.61 35.69 7.17
N ASN A 331 0.53 35.13 7.70
CA ASN A 331 0.34 35.01 9.14
C ASN A 331 1.30 33.94 9.67
N VAL A 332 2.39 34.38 10.32
CA VAL A 332 3.43 33.49 10.82
C VAL A 332 2.82 32.49 11.81
N PRO A 333 2.88 31.17 11.54
CA PRO A 333 2.36 30.17 12.46
C PRO A 333 3.02 30.28 13.83
N TYR A 334 2.25 30.02 14.90
CA TYR A 334 2.72 30.17 16.27
C TYR A 334 4.05 29.45 16.54
N SER A 335 4.21 28.24 16.01
CA SER A 335 5.44 27.46 16.16
C SER A 335 6.66 28.15 15.55
N ILE A 336 6.54 28.74 14.37
CA ILE A 336 7.61 29.51 13.71
C ILE A 336 7.85 30.84 14.44
N ALA A 337 6.77 31.51 14.85
CA ALA A 337 6.85 32.76 15.60
C ALA A 337 7.66 32.58 16.90
N VAL A 338 7.41 31.49 17.64
CA VAL A 338 8.08 31.21 18.92
C VAL A 338 9.47 30.60 18.75
N LYS A 339 9.62 29.60 17.88
CA LYS A 339 10.88 28.85 17.77
C LYS A 339 11.93 29.57 16.92
N ASP A 340 11.50 30.30 15.89
CA ASP A 340 12.42 30.83 14.88
C ASP A 340 12.49 32.37 14.95
N LYS A 341 11.36 33.07 15.10
CA LYS A 341 11.33 34.55 15.06
C LYS A 341 11.56 35.22 16.40
N LEU A 342 10.99 34.71 17.49
CA LEU A 342 11.13 35.28 18.83
C LEU A 342 12.58 35.41 19.30
N PRO A 343 13.49 34.43 19.06
CA PRO A 343 14.91 34.60 19.38
C PRO A 343 15.54 35.80 18.66
N LEU A 344 15.21 36.00 17.38
CA LEU A 344 15.69 37.14 16.58
C LEU A 344 15.12 38.46 17.11
N LEU A 345 13.81 38.51 17.41
CA LEU A 345 13.15 39.70 17.97
C LEU A 345 13.73 40.12 19.33
N ARG A 346 14.11 39.15 20.18
CA ARG A 346 14.77 39.41 21.47
C ARG A 346 16.18 39.99 21.31
N GLN A 347 16.85 39.64 20.21
CA GLN A 347 18.19 40.12 19.91
C GLN A 347 18.16 41.51 19.26
N ASP A 348 17.41 41.66 18.17
CA ASP A 348 17.19 42.93 17.46
C ASP A 348 15.90 42.85 16.62
N PRO A 349 14.88 43.68 16.90
CA PRO A 349 13.64 43.68 16.12
C PRO A 349 13.77 44.37 14.74
N ALA A 350 14.78 45.21 14.52
CA ALA A 350 14.86 46.05 13.32
C ALA A 350 14.94 45.26 11.99
N PRO A 351 15.71 44.15 11.88
CA PRO A 351 15.76 43.37 10.63
C PRO A 351 14.41 42.76 10.24
N LEU A 352 13.61 42.30 11.21
CA LEU A 352 12.30 41.73 10.94
C LEU A 352 11.29 42.81 10.56
N ALA A 353 11.32 43.98 11.21
CA ALA A 353 10.50 45.12 10.81
C ALA A 353 10.84 45.60 9.38
N ALA A 354 12.13 45.68 9.03
CA ALA A 354 12.58 46.03 7.68
C ALA A 354 12.16 44.99 6.63
N ALA A 355 12.03 43.72 7.03
CA ALA A 355 11.49 42.65 6.19
C ALA A 355 9.94 42.62 6.14
N GLY A 356 9.27 43.59 6.76
CA GLY A 356 7.81 43.74 6.71
C GLY A 356 7.04 42.90 7.71
N TYR A 357 7.68 42.36 8.76
CA TYR A 357 6.97 41.67 9.84
C TYR A 357 6.33 42.66 10.80
N GLU A 358 5.07 42.43 11.14
CA GLU A 358 4.32 43.20 12.12
C GLU A 358 3.87 42.29 13.27
N ALA A 359 3.90 42.80 14.50
CA ALA A 359 3.33 42.14 15.67
C ALA A 359 1.98 42.77 16.00
N ARG A 360 0.93 41.96 16.08
CA ARG A 360 -0.43 42.38 16.45
C ARG A 360 -0.90 41.63 17.68
N LEU A 361 -1.79 42.24 18.46
CA LEU A 361 -2.43 41.56 19.57
C LEU A 361 -3.48 40.60 19.02
N ALA A 362 -3.67 39.45 19.67
CA ALA A 362 -4.70 38.51 19.23
C ALA A 362 -6.09 39.18 19.30
N GLY A 363 -6.78 39.26 18.17
CA GLY A 363 -8.12 39.87 18.07
C GLY A 363 -8.15 41.37 17.76
N SER A 364 -7.01 42.00 17.43
CA SER A 364 -6.93 43.42 16.99
C SER A 364 -6.87 43.60 15.49
#